data_AF-A0A972X7U7-F1
#
_entry.id   AF-A0A972X7U7-F1
#
_cell.length_a   1.000
_cell.length_b   1.000
_cell.length_c   1.000
_cell.angle_alpha   90.00
_cell.angle_beta   90.00
_cell.angle_gamma   90.00
#
_symmetry.space_group_name_H-M   'P 1'
#
loop_
_entity.id
_entity.type
_entity.pdbx_description
1 polymer ?
#
loop_
_entity_poly.entity_id
_entity_poly.type
_entity_poly.pdbx_seq_one_letter_code
_entity_poly.pdbx_strand_id
1 'polypeptide(L)'
;DREAVGAFLQMDDLIDIVIPRGGENLIRRVCSEARMPVLKHFSGNCHVYVDRAADLAMATAITVNAKCQRMGVCNAAESLLVHRDVAERFLPEIEQALAAHQVEIVGDAATRRLVPSAGAATEADFATEFLGPKISVAVVDSLDAAIDHINQYGSRHTDSIVTSDQAAADRFAARVDTAVVMINASTRFNDGGEMGLGAEIGISTDKLHARGPCGTRELTTYKYVVVGTGHTRT
;
A
#
# COMPACT_ATOMS: atom_id res chain seq x y z
N ASP A 1 -9.72 -10.66 29.19
CA ASP A 1 -8.97 -10.10 28.05
C ASP A 1 -9.67 -8.98 27.27
N ARG A 2 -10.85 -9.19 26.65
CA ARG A 2 -11.46 -8.13 25.79
C ARG A 2 -11.90 -6.85 26.52
N GLU A 3 -12.32 -6.96 27.79
CA GLU A 3 -12.67 -5.81 28.63
C GLU A 3 -11.44 -4.99 29.03
N ALA A 4 -10.29 -5.64 29.25
CA ALA A 4 -9.04 -4.96 29.57
C ALA A 4 -8.58 -4.05 28.42
N VAL A 5 -8.78 -4.50 27.16
CA VAL A 5 -8.54 -3.65 25.98
C VAL A 5 -9.40 -2.39 26.05
N GLY A 6 -10.70 -2.52 26.32
CA GLY A 6 -11.61 -1.37 26.44
C GLY A 6 -11.15 -0.39 27.52
N ALA A 7 -10.75 -0.89 28.70
CA ALA A 7 -10.22 -0.06 29.78
C ALA A 7 -8.96 0.72 29.36
N PHE A 8 -8.01 0.08 28.69
CA PHE A 8 -6.77 0.74 28.22
C PHE A 8 -7.08 1.86 27.22
N LEU A 9 -8.06 1.64 26.33
CA LEU A 9 -8.47 2.63 25.33
C LEU A 9 -9.13 3.88 25.94
N GLN A 10 -9.52 3.83 27.22
CA GLN A 10 -10.06 4.98 27.95
C GLN A 10 -9.01 5.74 28.80
N MET A 11 -7.77 5.23 28.90
CA MET A 11 -6.70 5.78 29.74
C MET A 11 -5.82 6.79 28.98
N ASP A 12 -6.44 7.77 28.32
CA ASP A 12 -5.75 8.86 27.58
C ASP A 12 -4.97 9.83 28.48
N ASP A 13 -5.14 9.70 29.80
CA ASP A 13 -4.33 10.36 30.83
C ASP A 13 -3.00 9.62 31.14
N LEU A 14 -2.88 8.36 30.73
CA LEU A 14 -1.71 7.51 31.01
C LEU A 14 -1.04 6.93 29.75
N ILE A 15 -1.75 6.89 28.62
CA ILE A 15 -1.29 6.28 27.37
C ILE A 15 -1.34 7.33 26.26
N ASP A 16 -0.17 7.74 25.79
CA ASP A 16 -0.02 8.77 24.75
C ASP A 16 -0.41 8.26 23.34
N ILE A 17 -0.22 6.97 23.07
CA ILE A 17 -0.47 6.37 21.75
C ILE A 17 -0.80 4.88 21.86
N VAL A 18 -1.69 4.40 20.99
CA VAL A 18 -2.00 2.95 20.86
C VAL A 18 -1.64 2.46 19.46
N ILE A 19 -1.04 1.26 19.40
CA ILE A 19 -0.59 0.62 18.16
C ILE A 19 -1.23 -0.77 18.07
N PRO A 20 -2.42 -0.91 17.48
CA PRO A 20 -3.07 -2.19 17.35
C PRO A 20 -2.37 -3.04 16.29
N ARG A 21 -2.07 -4.30 16.63
CA ARG A 21 -1.61 -5.32 15.68
C ARG A 21 -2.59 -6.48 15.65
N GLY A 22 -3.10 -6.82 14.47
CA GLY A 22 -4.08 -7.89 14.27
C GLY A 22 -4.94 -7.64 13.04
N GLY A 23 -6.04 -8.38 12.92
CA GLY A 23 -6.98 -8.23 11.80
C GLY A 23 -7.76 -6.91 11.83
N GLU A 24 -8.26 -6.51 10.68
CA GLU A 24 -8.97 -5.25 10.45
C GLU A 24 -10.08 -4.96 11.48
N ASN A 25 -10.88 -5.98 11.84
CA ASN A 25 -11.95 -5.82 12.83
C ASN A 25 -11.45 -5.36 14.21
N LEU A 26 -10.29 -5.85 14.65
CA LEU A 26 -9.67 -5.40 15.90
C LEU A 26 -9.20 -3.94 15.76
N ILE A 27 -8.55 -3.60 14.65
CA ILE A 27 -8.04 -2.26 14.40
C ILE A 27 -9.20 -1.26 14.35
N ARG A 28 -10.28 -1.57 13.64
CA ARG A 28 -11.49 -0.74 13.58
C ARG A 28 -12.10 -0.51 14.96
N ARG A 29 -12.22 -1.56 15.77
CA ARG A 29 -12.68 -1.45 17.15
C ARG A 29 -11.80 -0.51 17.99
N VAL A 30 -10.48 -0.71 17.93
CA VAL A 30 -9.51 0.15 18.64
C VAL A 30 -9.67 1.60 18.20
N CYS A 31 -9.81 1.87 16.91
CA CYS A 31 -10.02 3.23 16.40
C CYS A 31 -11.32 3.88 16.89
N SER A 32 -12.40 3.09 17.01
CA SER A 32 -13.68 3.63 17.46
C SER A 32 -13.74 3.87 18.97
N GLU A 33 -12.94 3.14 19.75
CA GLU A 33 -12.99 3.17 21.22
C GLU A 33 -11.84 3.99 21.84
N ALA A 34 -10.70 4.14 21.16
CA ALA A 34 -9.53 4.86 21.66
C ALA A 34 -9.80 6.35 21.88
N ARG A 35 -9.44 6.86 23.06
CA ARG A 35 -9.44 8.29 23.36
C ARG A 35 -8.12 9.00 23.02
N MET A 36 -7.03 8.23 22.93
CA MET A 36 -5.70 8.67 22.49
C MET A 36 -5.48 8.42 20.99
N PRO A 37 -4.48 9.07 20.36
CA PRO A 37 -4.09 8.77 18.98
C PRO A 37 -3.77 7.29 18.73
N VAL A 38 -4.09 6.82 17.52
CA VAL A 38 -3.86 5.44 17.09
C VAL A 38 -2.96 5.44 15.86
N LEU A 39 -1.85 4.70 15.91
CA LEU A 39 -0.95 4.48 14.77
C LEU A 39 -1.28 3.13 14.13
N LYS A 40 -1.65 3.12 12.85
CA LYS A 40 -2.26 1.95 12.21
C LYS A 40 -2.25 1.98 10.67
N HIS A 41 -2.64 0.84 10.11
CA HIS A 41 -3.27 0.73 8.81
C HIS A 41 -4.51 -0.17 8.92
N PHE A 42 -5.51 0.00 8.05
CA PHE A 42 -6.73 -0.82 8.10
C PHE A 42 -6.63 -2.07 7.23
N SER A 43 -6.07 -1.92 6.04
CA SER A 43 -5.91 -2.95 5.03
C SER A 43 -4.67 -2.64 4.18
N GLY A 44 -4.39 -3.52 3.23
CA GLY A 44 -3.21 -3.55 2.38
C GLY A 44 -3.50 -3.75 0.90
N ASN A 45 -4.55 -3.12 0.35
CA ASN A 45 -4.76 -3.10 -1.10
C ASN A 45 -3.69 -2.23 -1.78
N CYS A 46 -2.63 -2.88 -2.25
CA CYS A 46 -1.45 -2.28 -2.89
C CYS A 46 -1.47 -2.49 -4.40
N HIS A 47 -1.04 -1.50 -5.17
CA HIS A 47 -1.04 -1.56 -6.63
C HIS A 47 0.36 -1.70 -7.23
N VAL A 48 0.44 -2.40 -8.36
CA VAL A 48 1.52 -2.25 -9.34
C VAL A 48 0.92 -1.67 -10.62
N TYR A 49 1.44 -0.55 -11.09
CA TYR A 49 1.08 0.06 -12.36
C TYR A 49 2.19 -0.14 -13.38
N VAL A 50 1.86 -0.80 -14.50
CA VAL A 50 2.76 -1.03 -15.63
C VAL A 50 2.47 0.02 -16.69
N ASP A 51 3.38 1.00 -16.78
CA ASP A 51 3.26 2.15 -17.65
C ASP A 51 3.52 1.81 -19.13
N ARG A 52 3.10 2.69 -20.03
CA ARG A 52 3.35 2.55 -21.47
C ARG A 52 4.83 2.39 -21.84
N ALA A 53 5.74 2.97 -21.04
CA ALA A 53 7.19 2.93 -21.26
C ALA A 53 7.89 1.90 -20.35
N ALA A 54 7.15 0.94 -19.77
CA ALA A 54 7.73 -0.10 -18.94
C ALA A 54 8.66 -1.04 -19.73
N ASP A 55 9.76 -1.44 -19.09
CA ASP A 55 10.41 -2.72 -19.43
C ASP A 55 9.49 -3.84 -18.92
N LEU A 56 8.94 -4.63 -19.84
CA LEU A 56 7.95 -5.65 -19.52
C LEU A 56 8.54 -6.83 -18.73
N ALA A 57 9.81 -7.17 -18.95
CA ALA A 57 10.45 -8.23 -18.18
C ALA A 57 10.65 -7.79 -16.72
N MET A 58 11.04 -6.54 -16.51
CA MET A 58 11.10 -5.93 -15.18
C MET A 58 9.70 -5.86 -14.54
N ALA A 59 8.68 -5.46 -15.31
CA ALA A 59 7.29 -5.43 -14.83
C ALA A 59 6.80 -6.80 -14.38
N THR A 60 7.11 -7.86 -15.14
CA THR A 60 6.79 -9.26 -14.79
C THR A 60 7.47 -9.65 -13.47
N ALA A 61 8.79 -9.42 -13.37
CA ALA A 61 9.55 -9.76 -12.17
C ALA A 61 9.05 -9.02 -10.91
N ILE A 62 8.78 -7.72 -11.03
CA ILE A 62 8.26 -6.88 -9.94
C ILE A 62 6.87 -7.36 -9.53
N THR A 63 5.96 -7.56 -10.48
CA THR A 63 4.57 -7.96 -10.20
C THR A 63 4.51 -9.34 -9.53
N VAL A 64 5.27 -10.30 -10.04
CA VAL A 64 5.36 -11.65 -9.44
C VAL A 64 5.96 -11.58 -8.04
N ASN A 65 7.05 -10.82 -7.82
CA ASN A 65 7.60 -10.66 -6.48
C ASN A 65 6.61 -9.99 -5.52
N ALA A 66 5.97 -8.90 -5.98
CA ALA A 66 5.01 -8.14 -5.20
C ALA A 66 3.80 -8.98 -4.78
N LYS A 67 3.30 -9.87 -5.64
CA LYS A 67 2.17 -10.74 -5.32
C LYS A 67 2.58 -12.03 -4.60
N CYS A 68 3.57 -12.74 -5.13
CA CYS A 68 3.78 -14.15 -4.83
C CYS A 68 4.83 -14.42 -3.74
N GLN A 69 5.70 -13.46 -3.40
CA GLN A 69 6.75 -13.69 -2.40
C GLN A 69 6.15 -14.03 -1.03
N ARG A 70 5.09 -13.32 -0.63
CA ARG A 70 4.35 -13.57 0.61
C ARG A 70 2.93 -13.01 0.47
N MET A 71 1.97 -13.86 0.13
CA MET A 71 0.59 -13.42 -0.18
C MET A 71 -0.22 -13.00 1.06
N GLY A 72 0.16 -13.44 2.26
CA GLY A 72 -0.57 -13.19 3.51
C GLY A 72 -0.10 -11.96 4.29
N VAL A 73 0.47 -10.95 3.62
CA VAL A 73 0.91 -9.69 4.26
C VAL A 73 0.37 -8.47 3.53
N CYS A 74 0.20 -7.37 4.26
CA CYS A 74 -0.48 -6.14 3.81
C CYS A 74 0.24 -5.31 2.73
N ASN A 75 1.48 -5.66 2.38
CA ASN A 75 2.22 -5.01 1.29
C ASN A 75 2.36 -5.93 0.06
N ALA A 76 1.67 -7.07 0.03
CA ALA A 76 1.50 -7.84 -1.20
C ALA A 76 0.68 -7.02 -2.20
N ALA A 77 1.03 -7.07 -3.48
CA ALA A 77 0.20 -6.43 -4.51
C ALA A 77 -1.16 -7.15 -4.60
N GLU A 78 -2.25 -6.41 -4.52
CA GLU A 78 -3.62 -6.95 -4.63
C GLU A 78 -4.28 -6.52 -5.93
N SER A 79 -3.72 -5.51 -6.59
CA SER A 79 -4.23 -4.95 -7.83
C SER A 79 -3.09 -4.64 -8.82
N LEU A 80 -3.30 -4.98 -10.09
CA LEU A 80 -2.38 -4.70 -11.20
C LEU A 80 -3.08 -3.81 -12.23
N LEU A 81 -2.50 -2.64 -12.49
CA LEU A 81 -2.96 -1.72 -13.51
C LEU A 81 -2.01 -1.78 -14.70
N VAL A 82 -2.55 -1.92 -15.90
CA VAL A 82 -1.74 -2.03 -17.11
C VAL A 82 -2.16 -0.96 -18.11
N HIS A 83 -1.21 -0.15 -18.56
CA HIS A 83 -1.49 0.84 -19.59
C HIS A 83 -1.90 0.15 -20.90
N ARG A 84 -2.96 0.63 -21.55
CA ARG A 84 -3.52 0.00 -22.77
C ARG A 84 -2.50 -0.28 -23.87
N ASP A 85 -1.53 0.61 -24.08
CA ASP A 85 -0.50 0.51 -25.14
C ASP A 85 0.47 -0.67 -24.96
N VAL A 86 0.52 -1.26 -23.76
CA VAL A 86 1.32 -2.46 -23.46
C VAL A 86 0.48 -3.67 -23.09
N ALA A 87 -0.83 -3.50 -22.84
CA ALA A 87 -1.71 -4.55 -22.36
C ALA A 87 -1.73 -5.80 -23.25
N GLU A 88 -1.80 -5.65 -24.58
CA GLU A 88 -1.85 -6.79 -25.51
C GLU A 88 -0.59 -7.66 -25.45
N ARG A 89 0.57 -7.06 -25.18
CA ARG A 89 1.85 -7.77 -25.06
C ARG A 89 2.07 -8.31 -23.65
N PHE A 90 1.70 -7.53 -22.63
CA PHE A 90 2.04 -7.82 -21.25
C PHE A 90 1.04 -8.76 -20.56
N LEU A 91 -0.27 -8.60 -20.80
CA LEU A 91 -1.29 -9.36 -20.07
C LEU A 91 -1.21 -10.89 -20.29
N PRO A 92 -0.97 -11.41 -21.51
CA PRO A 92 -0.77 -12.84 -21.70
C PRO A 92 0.50 -13.36 -21.00
N GLU A 93 1.58 -12.57 -20.96
CA GLU A 93 2.84 -12.94 -20.31
C GLU A 93 2.68 -13.01 -18.79
N ILE A 94 2.10 -11.96 -18.18
CA ILE A 94 1.93 -11.91 -16.73
C ILE A 94 0.91 -12.94 -16.25
N GLU A 95 -0.10 -13.30 -17.05
CA GLU A 95 -1.00 -14.41 -16.70
C GLU A 95 -0.24 -15.73 -16.57
N GLN A 96 0.62 -16.09 -17.53
CA GLN A 96 1.39 -17.31 -17.45
C GLN A 96 2.30 -17.33 -16.22
N ALA A 97 2.95 -16.19 -15.93
CA ALA A 97 3.83 -16.06 -14.78
C ALA A 97 3.06 -16.18 -13.45
N LEU A 98 1.88 -15.57 -13.33
CA LEU A 98 1.04 -15.65 -12.14
C LEU A 98 0.38 -17.03 -11.97
N ALA A 99 -0.03 -17.67 -13.08
CA ALA A 99 -0.61 -19.01 -13.08
C ALA A 99 0.37 -20.07 -12.60
N ALA A 100 1.68 -19.91 -12.87
CA ALA A 100 2.73 -20.77 -12.32
C ALA A 100 2.80 -20.74 -10.79
N HIS A 101 2.30 -19.67 -10.16
CA HIS A 101 2.15 -19.51 -8.71
C HIS A 101 0.71 -19.74 -8.22
N GLN A 102 -0.16 -20.30 -9.08
CA GLN A 102 -1.57 -20.57 -8.81
C GLN A 102 -2.40 -19.33 -8.46
N VAL A 103 -1.98 -18.14 -8.91
CA VAL A 103 -2.70 -16.89 -8.67
C VAL A 103 -3.86 -16.75 -9.65
N GLU A 104 -5.07 -16.60 -9.13
CA GLU A 104 -6.28 -16.27 -9.87
C GLU A 104 -6.28 -14.80 -10.29
N ILE A 105 -6.61 -14.54 -11.56
CA ILE A 105 -6.82 -13.19 -12.08
C ILE A 105 -8.32 -12.93 -12.18
N VAL A 106 -8.79 -11.85 -11.57
CA VAL A 106 -10.08 -11.23 -11.91
C VAL A 106 -9.83 -9.90 -12.59
N GLY A 107 -10.50 -9.64 -13.70
CA GLY A 107 -10.25 -8.41 -14.44
C GLY A 107 -11.44 -7.83 -15.16
N ASP A 108 -11.26 -6.59 -15.60
CA ASP A 108 -12.23 -5.87 -16.41
C ASP A 108 -12.44 -6.52 -17.80
N ALA A 109 -13.36 -5.96 -18.58
CA ALA A 109 -13.66 -6.48 -19.91
C ALA A 109 -12.44 -6.43 -20.86
N ALA A 110 -11.54 -5.45 -20.70
CA ALA A 110 -10.35 -5.34 -21.53
C ALA A 110 -9.34 -6.45 -21.20
N THR A 111 -9.11 -6.69 -19.91
CA THR A 111 -8.27 -7.77 -19.39
C THR A 111 -8.78 -9.12 -19.88
N ARG A 112 -10.08 -9.40 -19.73
CA ARG A 112 -10.68 -10.69 -20.12
C ARG A 112 -10.62 -10.99 -21.60
N ARG A 113 -10.55 -9.96 -22.47
CA ARG A 113 -10.34 -10.17 -23.90
C ARG A 113 -8.93 -10.69 -24.20
N LEU A 114 -7.94 -10.27 -23.41
CA LEU A 114 -6.54 -10.62 -23.58
C LEU A 114 -6.13 -11.85 -22.75
N VAL A 115 -6.87 -12.10 -21.67
CA VAL A 115 -6.67 -13.22 -20.73
C VAL A 115 -8.00 -13.95 -20.55
N PRO A 116 -8.35 -14.90 -21.43
CA PRO A 116 -9.66 -15.58 -21.38
C PRO A 116 -9.89 -16.42 -20.12
N SER A 117 -8.81 -16.81 -19.41
CA SER A 117 -8.84 -17.51 -18.13
C SER A 117 -9.26 -16.61 -16.96
N ALA A 118 -9.21 -15.28 -17.13
CA ALA A 118 -9.54 -14.34 -16.06
C ALA A 118 -11.04 -14.33 -15.74
N GLY A 119 -11.34 -14.36 -14.44
CA GLY A 119 -12.68 -14.09 -13.93
C GLY A 119 -13.12 -12.65 -14.18
N ALA A 120 -14.42 -12.38 -14.12
CA ALA A 120 -14.93 -11.01 -14.19
C ALA A 120 -14.73 -10.31 -12.84
N ALA A 121 -13.96 -9.23 -12.84
CA ALA A 121 -13.86 -8.36 -11.67
C ALA A 121 -15.19 -7.62 -11.47
N THR A 122 -15.61 -7.55 -10.21
CA THR A 122 -16.61 -6.58 -9.75
C THR A 122 -15.92 -5.30 -9.30
N GLU A 123 -16.69 -4.22 -9.14
CA GLU A 123 -16.19 -2.97 -8.55
C GLU A 123 -15.52 -3.19 -7.19
N ALA A 124 -16.05 -4.11 -6.38
CA ALA A 124 -15.50 -4.42 -5.06
C ALA A 124 -14.14 -5.11 -5.14
N ASP A 125 -13.87 -5.91 -6.17
CA ASP A 125 -12.59 -6.61 -6.32
C ASP A 125 -11.42 -5.60 -6.44
N PHE A 126 -11.62 -4.45 -7.08
CA PHE A 126 -10.58 -3.41 -7.17
C PHE A 126 -10.23 -2.76 -5.83
N ALA A 127 -11.14 -2.78 -4.86
CA ALA A 127 -10.92 -2.26 -3.51
C ALA A 127 -10.50 -3.35 -2.48
N THR A 128 -10.44 -4.61 -2.89
CA THR A 128 -10.30 -5.74 -1.95
C THR A 128 -8.85 -6.10 -1.69
N GLU A 129 -8.49 -6.28 -0.42
CA GLU A 129 -7.27 -6.97 -0.02
C GLU A 129 -7.54 -8.47 0.06
N PHE A 130 -6.99 -9.26 -0.86
CA PHE A 130 -7.31 -10.70 -0.95
C PHE A 130 -6.54 -11.55 0.05
N LEU A 131 -5.30 -11.17 0.41
CA LEU A 131 -4.42 -11.94 1.30
C LEU A 131 -4.23 -13.41 0.88
N GLY A 132 -4.20 -13.65 -0.43
CA GLY A 132 -4.18 -15.00 -0.99
C GLY A 132 -3.82 -15.02 -2.48
N PRO A 133 -3.94 -16.17 -3.14
CA PRO A 133 -3.57 -16.36 -4.53
C PRO A 133 -4.64 -15.80 -5.48
N LYS A 134 -4.98 -14.51 -5.34
CA LYS A 134 -5.89 -13.76 -6.20
C LYS A 134 -5.39 -12.33 -6.39
N ILE A 135 -5.59 -11.77 -7.57
CA ILE A 135 -5.24 -10.39 -7.90
C ILE A 135 -6.30 -9.77 -8.82
N SER A 136 -6.63 -8.50 -8.61
CA SER A 136 -7.46 -7.73 -9.53
C SER A 136 -6.61 -7.13 -10.65
N VAL A 137 -7.13 -7.06 -11.87
CA VAL A 137 -6.42 -6.50 -13.02
C VAL A 137 -7.33 -5.57 -13.82
N ALA A 138 -6.84 -4.37 -14.11
CA ALA A 138 -7.55 -3.41 -14.95
C ALA A 138 -6.62 -2.83 -16.02
N VAL A 139 -7.18 -2.59 -17.20
CA VAL A 139 -6.47 -1.86 -18.26
C VAL A 139 -6.87 -0.39 -18.17
N VAL A 140 -5.87 0.49 -18.05
CA VAL A 140 -6.08 1.93 -17.91
C VAL A 140 -5.59 2.69 -19.14
N ASP A 141 -6.28 3.80 -19.45
CA ASP A 141 -6.00 4.59 -20.66
C ASP A 141 -4.77 5.50 -20.55
N SER A 142 -4.34 5.81 -19.34
CA SER A 142 -3.26 6.76 -19.08
C SER A 142 -2.70 6.63 -17.65
N LEU A 143 -1.55 7.26 -17.42
CA LEU A 143 -0.99 7.46 -16.08
C LEU A 143 -1.97 8.19 -15.14
N ASP A 144 -2.75 9.15 -15.64
CA ASP A 144 -3.75 9.84 -14.81
C ASP A 144 -4.84 8.88 -14.33
N ALA A 145 -5.35 8.03 -15.23
CA ALA A 145 -6.33 7.02 -14.87
C ALA A 145 -5.76 6.01 -13.86
N ALA A 146 -4.47 5.65 -13.97
CA ALA A 146 -3.81 4.81 -12.98
C ALA A 146 -3.74 5.48 -11.61
N ILE A 147 -3.32 6.74 -11.54
CA ILE A 147 -3.26 7.53 -10.30
C ILE A 147 -4.64 7.67 -9.67
N ASP A 148 -5.66 7.98 -10.47
CA ASP A 148 -7.03 8.17 -9.99
C ASP A 148 -7.60 6.84 -9.45
N HIS A 149 -7.35 5.72 -10.13
CA HIS A 149 -7.72 4.38 -9.67
C HIS A 149 -7.05 4.06 -8.33
N ILE A 150 -5.74 4.26 -8.20
CA ILE A 150 -5.00 3.97 -6.96
C ILE A 150 -5.53 4.84 -5.80
N ASN A 151 -5.75 6.14 -6.05
CA ASN A 151 -6.25 7.05 -5.02
C ASN A 151 -7.71 6.75 -4.62
N GLN A 152 -8.49 6.15 -5.51
CA GLN A 152 -9.87 5.75 -5.26
C GLN A 152 -9.99 4.41 -4.52
N TYR A 153 -9.29 3.37 -4.98
CA TYR A 153 -9.47 1.99 -4.50
C TYR A 153 -8.35 1.51 -3.58
N GLY A 154 -7.17 2.12 -3.64
CA GLY A 154 -6.02 1.76 -2.82
C GLY A 154 -6.21 2.06 -1.34
N SER A 155 -5.50 1.26 -0.53
CA SER A 155 -5.46 1.41 0.93
C SER A 155 -4.50 2.50 1.40
N ARG A 156 -3.82 3.19 0.47
CA ARG A 156 -2.77 4.19 0.73
C ARG A 156 -1.56 3.61 1.46
N HIS A 157 -1.31 2.31 1.28
CA HIS A 157 -0.23 1.57 1.93
C HIS A 157 1.06 1.60 1.12
N THR A 158 1.11 0.88 0.01
CA THR A 158 2.26 0.87 -0.91
C THR A 158 1.76 0.77 -2.33
N ASP A 159 2.27 1.61 -3.23
CA ASP A 159 1.92 1.52 -4.64
C ASP A 159 3.15 1.72 -5.51
N SER A 160 3.26 0.95 -6.59
CA SER A 160 4.44 0.90 -7.45
C SER A 160 4.11 1.32 -8.88
N ILE A 161 5.01 2.06 -9.51
CA ILE A 161 5.03 2.26 -10.97
C ILE A 161 6.25 1.55 -11.57
N VAL A 162 6.03 0.87 -12.70
CA VAL A 162 7.10 0.33 -13.55
C VAL A 162 7.14 1.15 -14.84
N THR A 163 8.22 1.91 -15.05
CA THR A 163 8.40 2.76 -16.23
C THR A 163 9.87 3.12 -16.47
N SER A 164 10.25 3.34 -17.74
CA SER A 164 11.51 4.00 -18.11
C SER A 164 11.35 5.51 -18.37
N ASP A 165 10.12 6.03 -18.33
CA ASP A 165 9.83 7.47 -18.47
C ASP A 165 9.94 8.17 -17.12
N GLN A 166 11.02 8.94 -16.93
CA GLN A 166 11.28 9.67 -15.69
C GLN A 166 10.15 10.67 -15.34
N ALA A 167 9.56 11.32 -16.34
CA ALA A 167 8.49 12.28 -16.09
C ALA A 167 7.21 11.57 -15.61
N ALA A 168 6.96 10.34 -16.08
CA ALA A 168 5.88 9.51 -15.57
C ALA A 168 6.13 9.07 -14.13
N ALA A 169 7.36 8.65 -13.82
CA ALA A 169 7.76 8.24 -12.47
C ALA A 169 7.62 9.39 -11.45
N ASP A 170 8.15 10.57 -11.77
CA ASP A 170 8.07 11.75 -10.89
C ASP A 170 6.63 12.18 -10.65
N ARG A 171 5.80 12.16 -11.72
CA ARG A 171 4.38 12.51 -11.63
C ARG A 171 3.59 11.50 -10.81
N PHE A 172 3.87 10.20 -10.95
CA PHE A 172 3.26 9.16 -10.12
C PHE A 172 3.63 9.38 -8.65
N ALA A 173 4.91 9.55 -8.34
CA ALA A 173 5.39 9.81 -6.97
C ALA A 173 4.80 11.07 -6.34
N ALA A 174 4.57 12.11 -7.13
CA ALA A 174 3.98 13.35 -6.63
C ALA A 174 2.46 13.27 -6.40
N ARG A 175 1.74 12.39 -7.11
CA ARG A 175 0.26 12.42 -7.17
C ARG A 175 -0.44 11.21 -6.57
N VAL A 176 0.25 10.10 -6.36
CA VAL A 176 -0.31 8.96 -5.63
C VAL A 176 -0.22 9.24 -4.14
N ASP A 177 -1.36 9.35 -3.46
CA ASP A 177 -1.47 9.65 -2.03
C ASP A 177 -1.37 8.37 -1.19
N THR A 178 -0.23 7.70 -1.27
CA THR A 178 0.08 6.48 -0.54
C THR A 178 1.18 6.73 0.50
N ALA A 179 1.36 5.81 1.45
CA ALA A 179 2.39 5.94 2.47
C ALA A 179 3.80 5.72 1.88
N VAL A 180 3.92 4.80 0.92
CA VAL A 180 5.18 4.52 0.22
C VAL A 180 4.94 4.36 -1.27
N VAL A 181 5.55 5.23 -2.08
CA VAL A 181 5.61 5.06 -3.53
C VAL A 181 6.88 4.32 -3.90
N MET A 182 6.73 3.29 -4.73
CA MET A 182 7.85 2.56 -5.34
C MET A 182 7.97 2.95 -6.82
N ILE A 183 9.21 3.14 -7.29
CA ILE A 183 9.52 3.32 -8.71
C ILE A 183 10.43 2.17 -9.12
N ASN A 184 9.97 1.35 -10.07
CA ASN A 184 10.70 0.18 -10.56
C ASN A 184 11.14 -0.78 -9.45
N ALA A 185 10.31 -0.91 -8.41
CA ALA A 185 10.57 -1.78 -7.26
C ALA A 185 9.29 -2.45 -6.76
N SER A 186 9.45 -3.60 -6.11
CA SER A 186 8.36 -4.36 -5.51
C SER A 186 7.74 -3.62 -4.32
N THR A 187 6.43 -3.72 -4.15
CA THR A 187 5.73 -3.22 -2.96
C THR A 187 6.17 -3.91 -1.67
N ARG A 188 6.79 -5.09 -1.78
CA ARG A 188 7.32 -5.88 -0.66
C ARG A 188 8.49 -5.23 0.07
N PHE A 189 9.14 -4.22 -0.53
CA PHE A 189 10.17 -3.42 0.12
C PHE A 189 9.60 -2.41 1.14
N ASN A 190 8.27 -2.25 1.25
CA ASN A 190 7.68 -1.49 2.34
C ASN A 190 7.74 -2.29 3.65
N ASP A 191 8.93 -2.31 4.24
CA ASP A 191 9.32 -3.02 5.46
C ASP A 191 10.47 -2.25 6.12
N GLY A 192 10.39 -2.03 7.44
CA GLY A 192 11.39 -1.25 8.16
C GLY A 192 12.81 -1.84 8.14
N GLY A 193 12.96 -3.17 8.03
CA GLY A 193 14.26 -3.81 7.86
C GLY A 193 14.86 -3.50 6.50
N GLU A 194 14.07 -3.65 5.44
CA GLU A 194 14.48 -3.35 4.07
C GLU A 194 14.77 -1.85 3.84
N MET A 195 14.05 -0.97 4.55
CA MET A 195 14.27 0.48 4.48
C MET A 195 15.37 1.01 5.41
N GLY A 196 16.10 0.11 6.11
CA GLY A 196 17.23 0.50 6.95
C GLY A 196 16.85 1.14 8.30
N LEU A 197 15.61 0.97 8.76
CA LEU A 197 15.18 1.36 10.11
C LEU A 197 15.65 0.36 11.18
N GLY A 198 16.09 -0.83 10.75
CA GLY A 198 16.54 -1.93 11.61
C GLY A 198 15.37 -2.73 12.22
N ALA A 199 14.37 -2.04 12.76
CA ALA A 199 13.12 -2.62 13.22
C ALA A 199 11.95 -1.67 13.00
N GLU A 200 10.75 -2.23 12.85
CA GLU A 200 9.49 -1.50 12.82
C GLU A 200 8.51 -2.03 13.87
N ILE A 201 7.69 -1.12 14.40
CA ILE A 201 6.54 -1.50 15.25
C ILE A 201 5.28 -1.78 14.42
N GLY A 202 5.26 -1.36 13.17
CA GLY A 202 4.17 -1.51 12.21
C GLY A 202 4.22 -0.45 11.13
N ILE A 203 3.23 -0.46 10.24
CA ILE A 203 3.11 0.47 9.12
C ILE A 203 1.91 1.39 9.39
N SER A 204 2.10 2.68 9.16
CA SER A 204 1.04 3.68 9.25
C SER A 204 0.60 4.14 7.87
N THR A 205 -0.72 4.18 7.64
CA THR A 205 -1.31 4.77 6.42
C THR A 205 -1.91 6.17 6.67
N ASP A 206 -1.92 6.61 7.93
CA ASP A 206 -2.43 7.93 8.31
C ASP A 206 -1.48 9.04 7.86
N LYS A 207 -2.01 10.25 7.71
CA LYS A 207 -1.24 11.42 7.22
C LYS A 207 -0.50 12.18 8.31
N LEU A 208 -0.89 12.02 9.57
CA LEU A 208 -0.35 12.79 10.69
C LEU A 208 0.63 11.94 11.51
N HIS A 209 1.60 12.61 12.13
CA HIS A 209 2.66 12.05 12.98
C HIS A 209 3.65 11.13 12.26
N ALA A 210 3.23 9.94 11.84
CA ALA A 210 4.07 8.94 11.19
C ALA A 210 3.31 8.26 10.05
N ARG A 211 3.98 8.04 8.91
CA ARG A 211 3.42 7.45 7.69
C ARG A 211 4.47 6.56 7.02
N GLY A 212 4.08 5.35 6.63
CA GLY A 212 4.99 4.30 6.19
C GLY A 212 5.46 3.42 7.36
N PRO A 213 6.58 2.70 7.23
CA PRO A 213 7.17 1.92 8.31
C PRO A 213 7.55 2.81 9.49
N CYS A 214 7.07 2.44 10.68
CA CYS A 214 7.28 3.22 11.90
C CYS A 214 8.38 2.57 12.74
N GLY A 215 9.55 3.20 12.77
CA GLY A 215 10.69 2.79 13.58
C GLY A 215 10.72 3.49 14.94
N THR A 216 11.89 3.55 15.55
CA THR A 216 12.06 4.18 16.88
C THR A 216 11.82 5.69 16.87
N ARG A 217 12.16 6.38 15.76
CA ARG A 217 11.96 7.83 15.63
C ARG A 217 10.48 8.19 15.63
N GLU A 218 9.65 7.37 14.98
CA GLU A 218 8.20 7.54 14.90
C GLU A 218 7.50 7.28 16.25
N LEU A 219 8.22 6.79 17.27
CA LEU A 219 7.74 6.67 18.65
C LEU A 219 8.19 7.83 19.55
N THR A 220 8.66 8.93 18.95
CA THR A 220 9.10 10.13 19.67
C THR A 220 8.30 11.35 19.25
N THR A 221 8.25 12.34 20.14
CA THR A 221 7.79 13.68 19.81
C THR A 221 8.87 14.69 20.20
N TYR A 222 8.68 15.95 19.83
CA TYR A 222 9.62 17.02 20.13
C TYR A 222 9.05 17.97 21.20
N LYS A 223 9.95 18.70 21.85
CA LYS A 223 9.61 19.83 22.71
C LYS A 223 10.57 20.97 22.46
N TYR A 224 10.13 22.20 22.69
CA TYR A 224 10.99 23.36 22.65
C TYR A 224 11.69 23.54 23.99
N VAL A 225 13.00 23.78 23.94
CA VAL A 225 13.79 24.16 25.10
C VAL A 225 14.32 25.57 24.85
N VAL A 226 13.87 26.52 25.66
CA VAL A 226 14.26 27.93 25.53
C VAL A 226 15.18 28.28 26.71
N VAL A 227 16.40 28.70 26.39
CA VAL A 227 17.38 29.16 27.38
C VAL A 227 17.47 30.68 27.29
N GLY A 228 17.17 31.36 28.40
CA GLY A 228 17.20 32.81 28.49
C GLY A 228 18.05 33.30 29.66
N THR A 229 18.43 34.58 29.60
CA THR A 229 19.21 35.29 30.63
C THR A 229 18.46 36.52 31.16
N GLY A 230 17.12 36.44 31.23
CA GLY A 230 16.27 37.57 31.63
C GLY A 230 15.53 38.23 30.46
N HIS A 231 15.31 37.51 29.35
CA HIS A 231 14.49 37.99 28.25
C HIS A 231 13.04 38.21 28.70
N THR A 232 12.49 39.37 28.35
CA THR A 232 11.09 39.75 28.61
C THR A 232 10.36 39.94 27.27
N ARG A 233 9.02 39.86 27.30
CA ARG A 233 8.13 40.18 26.17
C ARG A 233 7.30 41.39 26.55
N THR A 234 7.44 42.49 25.81
CA THR A 234 6.66 43.71 25.97
C THR A 234 5.64 43.86 24.86
#